data_AF-A0A955RSV4-F1
#
_entry.id   AF-A0A955RSV4-F1
#
_cell.length_a   1.000
_cell.length_b   1.000
_cell.length_c   1.000
_cell.angle_alpha   90.00
_cell.angle_beta   90.00
_cell.angle_gamma   90.00
#
_symmetry.space_group_name_H-M   'P 1'
#
loop_
_entity.id
_entity.type
_entity.pdbx_description
1 polymer ?
#
loop_
_entity_poly.entity_id
_entity_poly.type
_entity_poly.pdbx_seq_one_letter_code
_entity_poly.pdbx_strand_id
1 'polypeptide(L)'
;MTLFDHITEGLQKFGYIVSEDIIHDGVDYIAFVENPPPLKVRNLCAVLTPPGVVRSNAAAKAFFSKVRKGLLNKYGNAVLWKELEICWVVRCDNEVYEELKQSEGKAVAEAQFSLNAMMGTIFVNTKTFEYFEHSTWGLYFSGSHFKALHQAVVDWCQENKGESPPASPPPAAPETP
;
A
#
# COMPACT_ATOMS: atom_id res chain seq x y z
N MET A 1 5.75 10.57 15.50
CA MET A 1 6.38 9.58 14.60
C MET A 1 5.80 9.77 13.21
N THR A 2 6.59 9.63 12.15
CA THR A 2 6.09 9.80 10.76
C THR A 2 5.40 8.52 10.26
N LEU A 3 4.61 8.60 9.19
CA LEU A 3 4.04 7.40 8.55
C LEU A 3 5.14 6.46 8.04
N PHE A 4 6.27 7.02 7.62
CA PHE A 4 7.46 6.28 7.23
C PHE A 4 7.98 5.40 8.35
N ASP A 5 8.11 5.96 9.56
CA ASP A 5 8.62 5.24 10.73
C ASP A 5 7.68 4.07 11.08
N HIS A 6 6.36 4.33 11.16
CA HIS A 6 5.33 3.30 11.42
C HIS A 6 5.39 2.15 10.41
N ILE A 7 5.49 2.46 9.12
CA ILE A 7 5.55 1.45 8.06
C ILE A 7 6.86 0.66 8.12
N THR A 8 7.98 1.33 8.42
CA THR A 8 9.28 0.68 8.54
C THR A 8 9.30 -0.29 9.71
N GLU A 9 8.85 0.13 10.89
CA GLU A 9 8.77 -0.71 12.09
C GLU A 9 7.80 -1.89 11.89
N GLY A 10 6.61 -1.63 11.35
CA GLY A 10 5.58 -2.64 11.11
C GLY A 10 6.02 -3.73 10.11
N LEU A 11 6.86 -3.37 9.13
CA LEU A 11 7.33 -4.27 8.08
C LEU A 11 8.71 -4.90 8.37
N GLN A 12 9.48 -4.37 9.32
CA GLN A 12 10.84 -4.87 9.64
C GLN A 12 10.84 -6.36 9.97
N LYS A 13 9.81 -6.86 10.67
CA LYS A 13 9.65 -8.28 11.01
C LYS A 13 9.56 -9.23 9.80
N PHE A 14 9.26 -8.70 8.62
CA PHE A 14 9.22 -9.44 7.36
C PHE A 14 10.50 -9.30 6.53
N GLY A 15 11.53 -8.62 7.05
CA GLY A 15 12.81 -8.42 6.37
C GLY A 15 12.77 -7.33 5.29
N TYR A 16 11.86 -6.36 5.41
CA TYR A 16 11.83 -5.21 4.51
C TYR A 16 12.99 -4.28 4.81
N ILE A 17 13.57 -3.74 3.73
CA ILE A 17 14.43 -2.58 3.71
C ILE A 17 13.71 -1.43 3.02
N VAL A 18 14.10 -0.20 3.30
CA VAL A 18 13.47 0.99 2.71
C VAL A 18 14.44 1.67 1.75
N SER A 19 13.94 2.03 0.57
CA SER A 19 14.62 2.89 -0.38
C SER A 19 13.83 4.19 -0.55
N GLU A 20 14.55 5.29 -0.34
CA GLU A 20 14.09 6.65 -0.60
C GLU A 20 14.40 7.10 -2.04
N ASP A 21 14.87 6.18 -2.90
CA ASP A 21 15.15 6.52 -4.28
C ASP A 21 13.85 6.93 -4.97
N ILE A 22 13.80 8.16 -5.47
CA ILE A 22 12.69 8.67 -6.26
C ILE A 22 12.69 7.95 -7.61
N ILE A 23 11.83 6.94 -7.73
CA ILE A 23 11.61 6.23 -9.01
C ILE A 23 10.68 7.03 -9.92
N HIS A 24 9.83 7.87 -9.33
CA HIS A 24 8.85 8.66 -10.05
C HIS A 24 8.33 9.83 -9.19
N ASP A 25 7.97 10.95 -9.82
CA ASP A 25 7.29 12.07 -9.15
C ASP A 25 5.99 11.60 -8.46
N GLY A 26 5.86 11.89 -7.17
CA GLY A 26 4.70 11.45 -6.36
C GLY A 26 4.86 10.06 -5.72
N VAL A 27 6.03 9.42 -5.83
CA VAL A 27 6.44 8.33 -4.95
C VAL A 27 7.29 8.93 -3.83
N ASP A 28 6.84 8.81 -2.59
CA ASP A 28 7.58 9.34 -1.45
C ASP A 28 8.71 8.40 -1.04
N TYR A 29 8.41 7.10 -0.94
CA TYR A 29 9.38 6.05 -0.64
C TYR A 29 8.79 4.66 -0.94
N ILE A 30 9.68 3.66 -1.00
CA ILE A 30 9.32 2.27 -1.24
C ILE A 30 10.03 1.37 -0.22
N ALA A 31 9.27 0.54 0.47
CA ALA A 31 9.78 -0.55 1.29
C ALA A 31 9.69 -1.87 0.52
N PHE A 32 10.76 -2.66 0.52
CA PHE A 32 10.82 -3.94 -0.20
C PHE A 32 11.75 -4.94 0.49
N VAL A 33 11.59 -6.23 0.19
CA VAL A 33 12.52 -7.28 0.62
C VAL A 33 13.62 -7.44 -0.43
N GLU A 34 14.88 -7.14 -0.07
CA GLU A 34 16.02 -7.15 -1.00
C GLU A 34 16.33 -8.54 -1.57
N ASN A 35 16.28 -9.55 -0.69
CA ASN A 35 16.60 -10.95 -0.99
C ASN A 35 15.40 -11.85 -0.67
N PRO A 36 14.32 -11.78 -1.46
CA PRO A 36 13.18 -12.67 -1.27
C PRO A 36 13.62 -14.12 -1.53
N PRO A 37 13.05 -15.11 -0.81
CA PRO A 37 13.34 -16.52 -1.09
C PRO A 37 13.03 -16.87 -2.57
N PRO A 38 13.75 -17.81 -3.22
CA PRO A 38 13.78 -18.00 -4.68
C PRO A 38 12.46 -18.35 -5.42
N LEU A 39 11.32 -18.38 -4.73
CA LEU A 39 9.98 -18.70 -5.28
C LEU A 39 8.89 -17.87 -4.59
N LYS A 40 9.26 -16.81 -3.87
CA LYS A 40 8.33 -15.95 -3.16
C LYS A 40 8.16 -14.64 -3.88
N VAL A 41 6.91 -14.24 -3.95
CA VAL A 41 6.45 -12.98 -4.50
C VAL A 41 7.20 -11.83 -3.81
N ARG A 42 7.86 -11.00 -4.61
CA ARG A 42 8.46 -9.73 -4.18
C ARG A 42 7.33 -8.82 -3.78
N ASN A 43 7.14 -8.68 -2.47
CA ASN A 43 6.22 -7.71 -1.92
C ASN A 43 6.90 -6.35 -1.87
N LEU A 44 6.39 -5.41 -2.66
CA LEU A 44 6.71 -4.00 -2.57
C LEU A 44 5.59 -3.30 -1.79
N CYS A 45 5.96 -2.47 -0.83
CA CYS A 45 5.09 -1.47 -0.27
C CYS A 45 5.55 -0.12 -0.80
N ALA A 46 4.67 0.59 -1.51
CA ALA A 46 4.97 1.92 -2.02
C ALA A 46 4.04 2.94 -1.36
N VAL A 47 4.65 4.01 -0.85
CA VAL A 47 3.91 5.15 -0.30
C VAL A 47 3.96 6.28 -1.31
N LEU A 48 2.77 6.74 -1.67
CA LEU A 48 2.53 7.64 -2.78
C LEU A 48 1.85 8.89 -2.28
N THR A 49 2.25 10.03 -2.82
CA THR A 49 1.47 11.27 -2.77
C THR A 49 1.11 11.62 -4.21
N PRO A 50 -0.14 11.36 -4.65
CA PRO A 50 -0.55 11.72 -5.99
C PRO A 50 -0.34 13.23 -6.19
N PRO A 51 0.15 13.67 -7.35
CA PRO A 51 0.13 15.09 -7.66
C PRO A 51 -1.33 15.57 -7.64
N GLY A 52 -1.59 16.83 -7.24
CA GLY A 52 -2.94 17.41 -7.11
C GLY A 52 -3.80 17.44 -8.39
N VAL A 53 -3.29 16.82 -9.47
CA VAL A 53 -3.90 16.63 -10.80
C VAL A 53 -4.69 15.30 -10.88
N VAL A 54 -4.55 14.38 -9.91
CA VAL A 54 -5.32 13.12 -9.89
C VAL A 54 -6.76 13.38 -9.39
N ARG A 55 -7.58 13.95 -10.29
CA ARG A 55 -8.98 14.35 -10.03
C ARG A 55 -10.01 13.58 -10.87
N SER A 56 -9.60 12.43 -11.40
CA SER A 56 -10.46 11.59 -12.24
C SER A 56 -9.96 10.15 -12.28
N ASN A 57 -10.85 9.21 -12.58
CA ASN A 57 -10.49 7.80 -12.74
C ASN A 57 -9.41 7.61 -13.82
N ALA A 58 -9.50 8.36 -14.92
CA ALA A 58 -8.51 8.30 -16.00
C ALA A 58 -7.12 8.81 -15.56
N ALA A 59 -7.08 9.91 -14.80
CA ALA A 59 -5.83 10.46 -14.27
C ALA A 59 -5.20 9.53 -13.21
N ALA A 60 -6.01 8.99 -12.31
CA ALA A 60 -5.58 8.00 -11.32
C ALA A 60 -5.03 6.75 -12.02
N LYS A 61 -5.75 6.23 -13.00
CA LYS A 61 -5.31 5.09 -13.82
C LYS A 61 -3.96 5.34 -14.50
N ALA A 62 -3.79 6.51 -15.11
CA ALA A 62 -2.53 6.88 -15.75
C ALA A 62 -1.38 6.98 -14.72
N PHE A 63 -1.63 7.59 -13.56
CA PHE A 63 -0.67 7.74 -12.48
C PHE A 63 -0.20 6.38 -11.94
N PHE A 64 -1.13 5.54 -11.45
CA PHE A 64 -0.78 4.22 -10.90
C PHE A 64 -0.13 3.31 -11.94
N SER A 65 -0.55 3.40 -13.22
CA SER A 65 0.10 2.67 -14.31
C SER A 65 1.55 3.11 -14.53
N LYS A 66 1.83 4.41 -14.43
CA LYS A 66 3.18 4.97 -14.62
C LYS A 66 4.10 4.57 -13.46
N VAL A 67 3.63 4.69 -12.21
CA VAL A 67 4.37 4.27 -11.02
C VAL A 67 4.69 2.77 -11.08
N ARG A 68 3.70 1.92 -11.38
CA ARG A 68 3.89 0.47 -11.52
C ARG A 68 4.94 0.13 -12.59
N LYS A 69 4.92 0.79 -13.74
CA LYS A 69 5.95 0.59 -14.78
C LYS A 69 7.35 0.94 -14.28
N GLY A 70 7.50 2.05 -13.53
CA GLY A 70 8.76 2.42 -12.89
C GLY A 70 9.26 1.35 -11.92
N LEU A 71 8.38 0.86 -11.05
CA LEU A 71 8.69 -0.22 -10.10
C LEU A 71 9.07 -1.52 -10.80
N LEU A 72 8.34 -1.92 -11.84
CA LEU A 72 8.66 -3.12 -12.62
C LEU A 72 9.99 -2.98 -13.36
N ASN A 73 10.31 -1.81 -13.89
CA ASN A 73 11.60 -1.60 -14.56
C ASN A 73 12.78 -1.68 -13.60
N LYS A 74 12.63 -1.19 -12.36
CA LYS A 74 13.70 -1.17 -11.36
C LYS A 74 13.82 -2.48 -10.57
N TYR A 75 12.68 -3.05 -10.16
CA TYR A 75 12.61 -4.18 -9.24
C TYR A 75 12.01 -5.44 -9.86
N GLY A 76 11.37 -5.33 -11.01
CA GLY A 76 10.86 -6.47 -11.75
C GLY A 76 11.99 -7.18 -12.49
N ASN A 77 12.14 -8.48 -12.26
CA ASN A 77 12.89 -9.33 -13.17
C ASN A 77 11.97 -9.70 -14.35
N ALA A 78 12.47 -9.67 -15.59
CA ALA A 78 11.70 -9.99 -16.80
C ALA A 78 11.05 -11.39 -16.75
N VAL A 79 11.60 -12.32 -15.96
CA VAL A 79 11.04 -13.68 -15.75
C VAL A 79 9.95 -13.72 -14.67
N LEU A 80 9.94 -12.75 -13.75
CA LEU A 80 9.17 -12.79 -12.49
C LEU A 80 8.17 -11.64 -12.35
N TRP A 81 7.74 -11.01 -13.45
CA TRP A 81 6.76 -9.92 -13.41
C TRP A 81 5.39 -10.33 -12.85
N LYS A 82 5.09 -11.64 -12.84
CA LYS A 82 3.92 -12.25 -12.16
C LYS A 82 4.11 -12.43 -10.66
N GLU A 83 5.33 -12.23 -10.17
CA GLU A 83 5.73 -12.40 -8.77
C GLU A 83 5.97 -11.05 -8.08
N LEU A 84 5.48 -9.94 -8.63
CA LEU A 84 5.56 -8.64 -7.98
C LEU A 84 4.21 -8.29 -7.35
N GLU A 85 4.13 -8.44 -6.03
CA GLU A 85 3.04 -7.97 -5.19
C GLU A 85 3.28 -6.50 -4.87
N ILE A 86 2.28 -5.64 -5.08
CA ILE A 86 2.41 -4.24 -4.70
C ILE A 86 1.26 -3.86 -3.78
N CYS A 87 1.63 -3.48 -2.56
CA CYS A 87 0.75 -2.78 -1.64
C CYS A 87 1.00 -1.28 -1.74
N TRP A 88 -0.06 -0.48 -1.79
CA TRP A 88 0.01 0.96 -1.93
C TRP A 88 -0.52 1.63 -0.67
N VAL A 89 0.17 2.66 -0.19
CA VAL A 89 -0.41 3.65 0.71
C VAL A 89 -0.44 4.98 -0.03
N VAL A 90 -1.63 5.54 -0.20
CA VAL A 90 -1.85 6.74 -1.01
C VAL A 90 -2.26 7.86 -0.08
N ARG A 91 -1.37 8.84 0.10
CA ARG A 91 -1.59 10.05 0.87
C ARG A 91 -2.29 11.08 -0.01
N CYS A 92 -3.54 11.38 0.31
CA CYS A 92 -4.38 12.30 -0.44
C CYS A 92 -4.67 13.56 0.37
N ASP A 93 -5.00 14.64 -0.33
CA ASP A 93 -5.77 15.73 0.27
C ASP A 93 -7.26 15.35 0.35
N ASN A 94 -8.05 16.22 0.98
CA ASN A 94 -9.47 15.95 1.24
C ASN A 94 -10.31 15.84 -0.05
N GLU A 95 -9.97 16.61 -1.09
CA GLU A 95 -10.71 16.59 -2.36
C GLU A 95 -10.49 15.25 -3.08
N VAL A 96 -9.22 14.89 -3.28
CA VAL A 96 -8.84 13.64 -3.96
C VAL A 96 -9.31 12.41 -3.17
N TYR A 97 -9.25 12.47 -1.84
CA TYR A 97 -9.71 11.39 -0.98
C TYR A 97 -11.20 11.09 -1.17
N GLU A 98 -12.06 12.12 -1.13
CA GLU A 98 -13.50 11.95 -1.28
C GLU A 98 -13.88 11.47 -2.70
N GLU A 99 -13.22 11.97 -3.74
CA GLU A 99 -13.45 11.49 -5.11
C GLU A 99 -13.10 9.99 -5.27
N LEU A 100 -11.96 9.56 -4.71
CA LEU A 100 -11.54 8.16 -4.76
C LEU A 100 -12.43 7.25 -3.91
N LYS A 101 -12.91 7.75 -2.77
CA LYS A 101 -13.86 7.06 -1.88
C LYS A 101 -15.22 6.86 -2.56
N GLN A 102 -15.76 7.91 -3.19
CA GLN A 102 -17.05 7.86 -3.92
C GLN A 102 -17.00 6.95 -5.14
N SER A 103 -15.86 6.86 -5.80
CA SER A 103 -15.64 5.93 -6.92
C SER A 103 -15.37 4.50 -6.46
N GLU A 104 -15.42 4.19 -5.16
CA GLU A 104 -15.13 2.88 -4.55
C GLU A 104 -13.75 2.34 -4.96
N GLY A 105 -12.79 3.23 -5.26
CA GLY A 105 -11.48 2.80 -5.76
C GLY A 105 -11.51 2.17 -7.16
N LYS A 106 -12.60 2.33 -7.95
CA LYS A 106 -12.70 1.83 -9.33
C LYS A 106 -11.54 2.26 -10.20
N ALA A 107 -11.04 3.48 -10.00
CA ALA A 107 -9.86 3.95 -10.71
C ALA A 107 -8.62 3.08 -10.48
N VAL A 108 -8.43 2.63 -9.24
CA VAL A 108 -7.36 1.70 -8.88
C VAL A 108 -7.66 0.31 -9.41
N ALA A 109 -8.89 -0.17 -9.33
CA ALA A 109 -9.30 -1.45 -9.94
C ALA A 109 -9.12 -1.47 -11.47
N GLU A 110 -9.33 -0.34 -12.15
CA GLU A 110 -9.12 -0.21 -13.59
C GLU A 110 -7.65 0.02 -13.96
N ALA A 111 -6.86 0.60 -13.05
CA ALA A 111 -5.40 0.67 -13.14
C ALA A 111 -4.73 -0.67 -12.85
N GLN A 112 -5.40 -1.53 -12.07
CA GLN A 112 -5.14 -2.95 -11.93
C GLN A 112 -5.54 -3.64 -13.24
N PHE A 113 -4.79 -3.36 -14.31
CA PHE A 113 -5.00 -4.01 -15.59
C PHE A 113 -4.83 -5.52 -15.42
N SER A 114 -5.96 -6.23 -15.57
CA SER A 114 -6.09 -7.59 -16.08
C SER A 114 -4.77 -8.38 -16.13
N LEU A 115 -4.44 -9.01 -14.99
CA LEU A 115 -3.72 -10.27 -14.80
C LEU A 115 -2.94 -10.24 -13.47
N ASN A 116 -3.50 -10.93 -12.46
CA ASN A 116 -2.82 -11.59 -11.33
C ASN A 116 -1.83 -10.79 -10.45
N ALA A 117 -1.68 -9.47 -10.60
CA ALA A 117 -0.93 -8.66 -9.66
C ALA A 117 -1.79 -8.41 -8.42
N MET A 118 -1.47 -9.14 -7.35
CA MET A 118 -2.09 -9.02 -6.04
C MET A 118 -1.83 -7.60 -5.51
N MET A 119 -2.89 -6.83 -5.29
CA MET A 119 -2.80 -5.42 -4.93
C MET A 119 -3.77 -5.08 -3.79
N GLY A 120 -3.19 -4.59 -2.70
CA GLY A 120 -3.91 -3.90 -1.63
C GLY A 120 -3.56 -2.41 -1.67
N THR A 121 -4.53 -1.53 -1.52
CA THR A 121 -4.34 -0.07 -1.54
C THR A 121 -5.04 0.54 -0.34
N ILE A 122 -4.32 1.34 0.43
CA ILE A 122 -4.87 2.10 1.55
C ILE A 122 -4.79 3.56 1.17
N PHE A 123 -5.93 4.24 1.16
CA PHE A 123 -6.00 5.68 0.92
C PHE A 123 -6.11 6.39 2.26
N VAL A 124 -5.34 7.46 2.43
CA VAL A 124 -5.27 8.19 3.68
C VAL A 124 -5.45 9.68 3.40
N ASN A 125 -6.43 10.27 4.06
CA ASN A 125 -6.63 11.71 4.06
C ASN A 125 -5.63 12.35 5.02
N THR A 126 -4.66 13.08 4.50
CA THR A 126 -3.60 13.69 5.30
C THR A 126 -4.07 14.85 6.20
N LYS A 127 -5.29 15.36 6.00
CA LYS A 127 -5.87 16.45 6.82
C LYS A 127 -6.73 15.93 7.96
N THR A 128 -7.52 14.90 7.71
CA THR A 128 -8.48 14.35 8.69
C THR A 128 -8.01 13.04 9.32
N PHE A 129 -6.97 12.43 8.77
CA PHE A 129 -6.47 11.09 9.12
C PHE A 129 -7.55 10.00 8.99
N GLU A 130 -8.59 10.26 8.20
CA GLU A 130 -9.48 9.20 7.72
C GLU A 130 -8.76 8.33 6.71
N TYR A 131 -9.13 7.04 6.67
CA TYR A 131 -8.59 6.11 5.71
C TYR A 131 -9.68 5.14 5.23
N PHE A 132 -9.49 4.59 4.03
CA PHE A 132 -10.23 3.45 3.53
C PHE A 132 -9.29 2.56 2.73
N GLU A 133 -9.65 1.28 2.59
CA GLU A 133 -8.85 0.32 1.86
C GLU A 133 -9.61 -0.29 0.68
N HIS A 134 -8.84 -0.69 -0.32
CA HIS A 134 -9.32 -1.47 -1.45
C HIS A 134 -8.35 -2.63 -1.71
N SER A 135 -8.88 -3.84 -1.76
CA SER A 135 -8.11 -5.07 -1.93
C SER A 135 -8.70 -5.94 -3.03
N THR A 136 -7.83 -6.56 -3.84
CA THR A 136 -8.26 -7.62 -4.76
C THR A 136 -8.15 -9.00 -4.13
N TRP A 137 -8.92 -9.97 -4.67
CA TRP A 137 -8.92 -11.38 -4.27
C TRP A 137 -7.52 -12.03 -4.23
N GLY A 138 -6.56 -11.48 -4.96
CA GLY A 138 -5.18 -11.94 -4.97
C GLY A 138 -4.47 -11.87 -3.61
N LEU A 139 -4.90 -11.02 -2.68
CA LEU A 139 -4.22 -10.84 -1.37
C LEU A 139 -4.30 -12.05 -0.41
N TYR A 140 -4.95 -13.16 -0.78
CA TYR A 140 -5.07 -14.34 0.08
C TYR A 140 -3.72 -14.92 0.55
N PHE A 141 -2.67 -14.85 -0.29
CA PHE A 141 -1.34 -15.39 0.04
C PHE A 141 -0.37 -14.39 0.70
N SER A 142 -0.58 -13.08 0.50
CA SER A 142 0.24 -11.97 1.04
C SER A 142 -0.46 -11.15 2.12
N GLY A 143 -1.63 -11.62 2.58
CA GLY A 143 -2.47 -10.91 3.52
C GLY A 143 -1.79 -10.52 4.84
N SER A 144 -0.74 -11.23 5.28
CA SER A 144 0.04 -10.84 6.47
C SER A 144 0.83 -9.54 6.28
N HIS A 145 1.38 -9.30 5.08
CA HIS A 145 2.13 -8.09 4.73
C HIS A 145 1.18 -6.91 4.61
N PHE A 146 0.07 -7.09 3.91
CA PHE A 146 -0.96 -6.06 3.78
C PHE A 146 -1.60 -5.73 5.14
N LYS A 147 -1.87 -6.72 5.99
CA LYS A 147 -2.37 -6.49 7.36
C LYS A 147 -1.39 -5.70 8.22
N ALA A 148 -0.09 -6.00 8.13
CA ALA A 148 0.93 -5.25 8.86
C ALA A 148 1.02 -3.81 8.37
N LEU A 149 0.94 -3.60 7.05
CA LEU A 149 0.87 -2.26 6.46
C LEU A 149 -0.39 -1.51 6.91
N HIS A 150 -1.54 -2.18 6.89
CA HIS A 150 -2.79 -1.63 7.38
C HIS A 150 -2.69 -1.22 8.83
N GLN A 151 -2.16 -2.07 9.70
CA GLN A 151 -1.97 -1.73 11.10
C GLN A 151 -1.07 -0.51 11.28
N ALA A 152 0.06 -0.43 10.57
CA ALA A 152 0.94 0.74 10.62
C ALA A 152 0.23 2.04 10.19
N VAL A 153 -0.66 1.98 9.18
CA VAL A 153 -1.47 3.14 8.78
C VAL A 153 -2.50 3.50 9.84
N VAL A 154 -3.17 2.50 10.42
CA VAL A 154 -4.17 2.69 11.49
C VAL A 154 -3.55 3.37 12.70
N ASP A 155 -2.42 2.84 13.17
CA ASP A 155 -1.68 3.36 14.34
C ASP A 155 -1.26 4.81 14.08
N TRP A 156 -0.68 5.09 12.91
CA TRP A 156 -0.31 6.45 12.51
C TRP A 156 -1.52 7.40 12.49
N CYS A 157 -2.63 6.98 11.88
CA CYS A 157 -3.84 7.80 11.80
C CYS A 157 -4.42 8.10 13.20
N GLN A 158 -4.43 7.13 14.10
CA GLN A 158 -4.97 7.28 15.46
C GLN A 158 -4.11 8.20 16.32
N GLU A 159 -2.79 8.01 16.30
CA GLU A 159 -1.85 8.90 16.98
C GLU A 159 -2.05 10.36 16.55
N ASN A 160 -2.23 10.60 15.24
CA ASN A 160 -2.43 11.95 14.72
C ASN A 160 -3.83 12.53 14.99
N LYS A 161 -4.84 11.68 15.24
CA LYS A 161 -6.16 12.11 15.75
C LYS A 161 -6.16 12.40 17.25
N GLY A 162 -5.10 12.03 17.97
CA GLY A 162 -5.10 12.02 19.43
C GLY A 162 -5.94 10.90 20.03
N GLU A 163 -6.26 9.87 19.24
CA GLU A 163 -6.96 8.67 19.68
C GLU A 163 -5.92 7.60 20.07
N SER A 164 -6.08 6.97 21.23
CA SER A 164 -5.23 5.81 21.58
C SER A 164 -5.56 4.64 20.65
N PRO A 165 -4.57 3.83 20.24
CA PRO A 165 -4.84 2.70 19.36
C PRO A 165 -5.83 1.72 20.04
N PRO A 166 -6.76 1.14 19.28
CA PRO A 166 -7.73 0.20 19.81
C PRO A 166 -6.94 -0.97 20.38
N ALA A 167 -7.28 -1.34 21.62
CA ALA A 167 -6.70 -2.51 22.27
C ALA A 167 -6.76 -3.69 21.30
N SER A 168 -5.62 -4.34 21.06
CA SER A 168 -5.55 -5.51 20.19
C SER A 168 -6.65 -6.50 20.60
N PRO A 169 -7.37 -7.12 19.66
CA PRO A 169 -8.36 -8.12 20.01
C PRO A 169 -7.68 -9.21 20.84
N PRO A 170 -8.30 -9.68 21.94
CA PRO A 170 -7.73 -10.74 22.75
C PRO A 170 -7.40 -11.94 21.85
N PRO A 171 -6.29 -12.65 22.11
CA PRO A 171 -5.92 -13.81 21.32
C PRO A 171 -7.10 -14.78 21.26
N ALA A 172 -7.39 -15.27 20.05
CA ALA A 172 -8.46 -16.24 19.84
C ALA A 172 -8.31 -17.38 20.84
N ALA A 173 -9.39 -17.68 21.57
CA ALA A 173 -9.40 -18.76 22.54
C ALA A 173 -8.94 -20.05 21.85
N PRO A 174 -8.06 -20.85 22.47
CA PRO A 174 -7.60 -22.10 21.88
C PRO A 174 -8.82 -22.97 21.59
N GLU A 175 -8.93 -23.44 20.35
CA GLU A 175 -9.93 -24.41 19.97
C GLU A 175 -9.73 -25.66 20.84
N THR A 176 -10.70 -25.92 21.72
CA THR A 176 -10.73 -27.11 22.56
C THR A 176 -10.83 -28.34 21.64
N PRO A 177 -10.00 -29.38 21.88
CA PRO A 177 -9.93 -30.57 21.00
C PRO A 177 -11.22 -31.40 20.95
#